data_AF-A0A963N1Y3-F1
#
_entry.id   AF-A0A963N1Y3-F1
#
_cell.length_a   1.000
_cell.length_b   1.000
_cell.length_c   1.000
_cell.angle_alpha   90.00
_cell.angle_beta   90.00
_cell.angle_gamma   90.00
#
_symmetry.space_group_name_H-M   'P 1'
#
loop_
_entity.id
_entity.type
_entity.pdbx_description
1 polymer ?
#
loop_
_entity_poly.entity_id
_entity_poly.type
_entity_poly.pdbx_seq_one_letter_code
_entity_poly.pdbx_strand_id
1 'polypeptide(L)'
;MALFAALAGAAEPLPSPAGAAYLKAERHRIERQFVSEVAGIAGVAESVVRQGMPDGPRITDTGQRVIATIEQRTGRVLADGQRAQIEAADARRKAALVRARDAASQR
;
A
#
# COMPACT_ATOMS: atom_id res chain seq x y z
N MET A 1 -6.79 34.04 35.05
CA MET A 1 -5.91 34.29 33.89
C MET A 1 -5.57 32.95 33.27
N ALA A 2 -6.32 32.55 32.24
CA ALA A 2 -6.12 31.28 31.54
C ALA A 2 -4.94 31.39 30.58
N LEU A 3 -3.92 30.55 30.78
CA LEU A 3 -2.76 30.48 29.88
C LEU A 3 -3.11 29.53 28.72
N PHE A 4 -3.18 30.10 27.52
CA PHE A 4 -3.48 29.42 26.28
C PHE A 4 -2.38 28.42 25.90
N ALA A 5 -2.82 27.26 25.43
CA ALA A 5 -2.03 26.21 24.81
C ALA A 5 -1.30 26.71 23.56
N ALA A 6 -0.03 26.31 23.41
CA ALA A 6 0.66 26.28 22.12
C ALA A 6 1.16 24.85 21.88
N LEU A 7 0.27 24.00 21.38
CA LEU A 7 0.65 22.78 20.68
C LEU A 7 1.36 23.21 19.39
N ALA A 8 2.69 23.26 19.44
CA ALA A 8 3.52 23.35 18.25
C ALA A 8 3.30 22.07 17.43
N GLY A 9 2.38 22.14 16.47
CA GLY A 9 2.32 21.17 15.38
C GLY A 9 3.61 21.30 14.58
N ALA A 10 4.58 20.44 14.87
CA ALA A 10 5.77 20.28 14.04
C ALA A 10 5.27 19.93 12.62
N ALA A 11 5.42 20.87 11.68
CA ALA A 11 5.26 20.58 10.27
C ALA A 11 6.26 19.46 9.95
N GLU A 12 5.76 18.29 9.52
CA GLU A 12 6.66 17.23 9.07
C GLU A 12 7.60 17.81 8.00
N PRO A 13 8.93 17.68 8.16
CA PRO A 13 9.86 18.18 7.17
C PRO A 13 9.52 17.54 5.82
N LEU A 14 9.29 18.37 4.82
CA LEU A 14 9.13 17.89 3.44
C LEU A 14 10.36 17.03 3.10
N PRO A 15 10.17 15.83 2.53
CA PRO A 15 11.27 14.92 2.28
C PRO A 15 12.33 15.61 1.43
N SER A 16 13.60 15.44 1.79
CA SER A 16 14.72 15.89 0.95
C SER A 16 14.57 15.28 -0.45
N PRO A 17 15.17 15.87 -1.51
CA PRO A 17 15.14 15.26 -2.84
C PRO A 17 15.62 13.80 -2.85
N ALA A 18 16.60 13.48 -1.99
CA ALA A 18 17.08 12.11 -1.77
C ALA A 18 16.01 11.23 -1.09
N GLY A 19 15.35 11.71 -0.04
CA GLY A 19 14.24 11.05 0.62
C GLY A 19 13.05 10.80 -0.31
N ALA A 20 12.70 11.77 -1.16
CA ALA A 20 11.62 11.64 -2.15
C ALA A 20 11.94 10.59 -3.23
N ALA A 21 13.18 10.57 -3.74
CA ALA A 21 13.63 9.56 -4.69
C ALA A 21 13.64 8.15 -4.07
N TYR A 22 14.13 8.04 -2.83
CA TYR A 22 14.09 6.79 -2.06
C TYR A 22 12.66 6.30 -1.85
N LEU A 23 11.75 7.16 -1.38
CA LEU A 23 10.36 6.80 -1.13
C LEU A 23 9.66 6.32 -2.42
N LYS A 24 9.94 6.95 -3.56
CA LYS A 24 9.41 6.52 -4.86
C LYS A 24 9.91 5.12 -5.23
N ALA A 25 11.22 4.88 -5.12
CA ALA A 25 11.82 3.58 -5.43
C ALA A 25 11.30 2.47 -4.51
N GLU A 26 11.21 2.75 -3.21
CA GLU A 26 10.76 1.79 -2.20
C GLU A 26 9.27 1.49 -2.36
N ARG A 27 8.43 2.50 -2.65
CA ARG A 27 7.02 2.29 -3.00
C ARG A 27 6.89 1.34 -4.19
N HIS A 28 7.63 1.56 -5.28
CA HIS A 28 7.58 0.67 -6.44
C HIS A 28 8.02 -0.76 -6.11
N ARG A 29 9.01 -0.93 -5.22
CA ARG A 29 9.43 -2.25 -4.75
C ARG A 29 8.32 -2.94 -3.96
N ILE A 30 7.74 -2.25 -2.98
CA ILE A 30 6.66 -2.74 -2.12
C ILE A 30 5.43 -3.14 -2.97
N GLU A 31 5.05 -2.30 -3.93
CA GLU A 31 3.94 -2.58 -4.84
C GLU A 31 4.20 -3.80 -5.73
N ARG A 32 5.42 -3.95 -6.28
CA ARG A 32 5.77 -5.16 -7.06
C ARG A 32 5.69 -6.43 -6.23
N GLN A 33 6.19 -6.40 -4.99
CA GLN A 33 6.13 -7.54 -4.09
C GLN A 33 4.70 -7.94 -3.77
N PHE A 34 3.85 -6.96 -3.43
CA PHE A 34 2.43 -7.19 -3.19
C PHE A 34 1.73 -7.82 -4.42
N VAL A 35 1.99 -7.28 -5.61
CA VAL A 35 1.41 -7.81 -6.85
C VAL A 35 1.80 -9.26 -7.10
N SER A 36 3.09 -9.58 -6.95
CA SER A 36 3.61 -10.94 -7.15
C SER A 36 3.03 -11.92 -6.13
N GLU A 37 2.96 -11.51 -4.86
CA GLU A 37 2.38 -12.33 -3.78
C GLU A 37 0.89 -12.62 -4.02
N VAL A 38 0.09 -11.60 -4.34
CA VAL A 38 -1.35 -11.77 -4.58
C VAL A 38 -1.62 -12.60 -5.84
N ALA A 39 -0.82 -12.42 -6.89
CA ALA A 39 -0.90 -13.26 -8.09
C ALA A 39 -0.70 -14.74 -7.75
N GLY A 40 0.27 -15.05 -6.88
CA GLY A 40 0.51 -16.39 -6.36
C GLY A 40 -0.64 -16.94 -5.52
N ILE A 41 -1.21 -16.15 -4.62
CA ILE A 41 -2.34 -16.55 -3.76
C ILE A 41 -3.58 -16.86 -4.60
N ALA A 42 -3.90 -16.00 -5.57
CA ALA A 42 -5.11 -16.10 -6.37
C ALA A 42 -4.97 -17.02 -7.60
N GLY A 43 -3.74 -17.42 -7.96
CA GLY A 43 -3.48 -18.22 -9.15
C GLY A 43 -3.77 -17.48 -10.46
N VAL A 44 -3.52 -16.16 -10.49
CA VAL A 44 -3.78 -15.29 -11.65
C VAL A 44 -2.51 -14.61 -12.13
N ALA A 45 -2.53 -14.04 -13.34
CA ALA A 45 -1.43 -13.24 -13.84
C ALA A 45 -1.28 -11.92 -13.04
N GLU A 46 -0.04 -11.46 -12.83
CA GLU A 46 0.23 -10.15 -12.19
C GLU A 46 -0.50 -8.98 -12.87
N SER A 47 -0.72 -9.07 -14.19
CA SER A 47 -1.44 -8.05 -14.96
C SER A 47 -2.88 -7.87 -14.50
N VAL A 48 -3.54 -8.95 -14.03
CA VAL A 48 -4.89 -8.89 -13.46
C VAL A 48 -4.87 -8.15 -12.13
N VAL A 49 -3.90 -8.47 -11.28
CA VAL A 49 -3.72 -7.83 -9.96
C VAL A 49 -3.45 -6.33 -10.11
N ARG A 50 -2.58 -5.95 -11.07
CA ARG A 50 -2.25 -4.54 -11.34
C ARG A 50 -3.44 -3.68 -11.74
N GLN A 51 -4.47 -4.26 -12.38
CA GLN A 51 -5.70 -3.52 -12.71
C GLN A 51 -6.51 -3.12 -11.47
N GLY A 52 -6.37 -3.88 -10.38
CA GLY A 52 -6.99 -3.58 -9.09
C GLY A 52 -6.18 -2.59 -8.24
N MET A 53 -4.94 -2.28 -8.63
CA MET A 53 -4.11 -1.32 -7.91
C MET A 53 -4.62 0.12 -8.13
N PRO A 54 -4.63 0.96 -7.10
CA PRO A 54 -5.00 2.36 -7.25
C PRO A 54 -3.92 3.18 -7.97
N ASP A 55 -4.34 4.05 -8.87
CA ASP A 55 -3.49 5.10 -9.43
C ASP A 55 -3.31 6.23 -8.40
N GLY A 56 -2.39 6.04 -7.46
CA GLY A 56 -1.98 7.06 -6.50
C GLY A 56 -2.41 6.84 -5.05
N PRO A 57 -2.10 7.80 -4.16
CA PRO A 57 -2.12 7.62 -2.69
C PRO A 57 -3.53 7.66 -2.08
N ARG A 58 -4.59 7.37 -2.85
CA ARG A 58 -5.95 7.36 -2.31
C ARG A 58 -6.04 6.31 -1.20
N ILE A 59 -6.62 6.71 -0.07
CA ILE A 59 -7.00 5.81 1.03
C ILE A 59 -8.17 4.98 0.53
N THR A 60 -7.86 3.99 -0.29
CA THR A 60 -8.79 2.97 -0.76
C THR A 60 -8.23 1.64 -0.28
N ASP A 61 -9.11 0.79 0.24
CA ASP A 61 -8.72 -0.56 0.64
C ASP A 61 -8.23 -1.33 -0.59
N THR A 62 -6.91 -1.33 -0.78
CA THR A 62 -6.25 -1.87 -1.97
C THR A 62 -6.44 -3.38 -2.02
N GLY A 63 -6.44 -4.05 -0.86
CA GLY A 63 -6.76 -5.47 -0.75
C GLY A 63 -8.15 -5.77 -1.30
N GLN A 64 -9.18 -5.04 -0.82
CA GLN A 64 -10.56 -5.24 -1.29
C GLN A 64 -10.74 -4.94 -2.78
N ARG A 65 -10.11 -3.87 -3.29
CA ARG A 65 -10.19 -3.52 -4.72
C ARG A 65 -9.54 -4.60 -5.61
N VAL A 66 -8.41 -5.15 -5.16
CA VAL A 66 -7.73 -6.22 -5.87
C VAL A 66 -8.55 -7.51 -5.83
N ILE A 67 -9.13 -7.88 -4.69
CA ILE A 67 -10.05 -9.02 -4.57
C ILE A 67 -11.21 -8.85 -5.56
N ALA A 68 -11.91 -7.72 -5.53
CA ALA A 68 -13.03 -7.46 -6.43
C ALA A 68 -12.61 -7.53 -7.91
N THR A 69 -11.44 -7.00 -8.25
CA THR A 69 -10.92 -7.05 -9.63
C THR A 69 -10.62 -8.48 -10.07
N ILE A 70 -10.00 -9.29 -9.20
CA ILE A 70 -9.70 -10.70 -9.48
C ILE A 70 -10.99 -11.50 -9.67
N GLU A 71 -11.98 -11.31 -8.80
CA GLU A 71 -13.26 -12.02 -8.88
C GLU A 71 -14.02 -11.65 -10.17
N GLN A 72 -14.03 -10.36 -10.53
CA GLN A 72 -14.63 -9.89 -11.78
C GLN A 72 -13.93 -10.46 -13.02
N ARG A 73 -12.59 -10.55 -12.99
CA ARG A 73 -11.80 -11.04 -14.14
C ARG A 73 -11.84 -12.55 -14.30
N THR A 74 -11.91 -13.29 -13.20
CA THR A 74 -11.93 -14.76 -13.22
C THR A 74 -13.36 -15.31 -13.28
N GLY A 75 -14.37 -14.50 -12.97
CA GLY A 75 -15.77 -14.95 -12.84
C GLY A 75 -15.98 -15.88 -11.65
N ARG A 76 -15.02 -15.94 -10.72
CA ARG A 76 -15.03 -16.84 -9.56
C ARG A 76 -14.82 -16.04 -8.29
N VAL A 77 -15.58 -16.40 -7.26
CA VAL A 77 -15.38 -15.85 -5.92
C VAL A 77 -14.12 -16.49 -5.33
N LEU A 78 -13.23 -15.67 -4.77
CA LEU A 78 -12.05 -16.17 -4.08
C LEU A 78 -12.46 -16.88 -2.80
N ALA A 79 -11.81 -18.01 -2.50
CA ALA A 79 -12.05 -18.71 -1.25
C ALA A 79 -11.71 -17.80 -0.05
N ASP A 80 -12.41 -17.95 1.07
CA ASP A 80 -12.21 -17.11 2.26
C ASP A 80 -10.74 -17.12 2.73
N GLY A 81 -10.06 -18.26 2.61
CA GLY A 81 -8.64 -18.37 2.90
C GLY A 81 -7.75 -17.54 1.96
N GLN A 82 -8.08 -17.46 0.66
CA GLN A 82 -7.35 -16.61 -0.29
C GLN A 82 -7.63 -15.13 -0.01
N ARG A 83 -8.87 -14.76 0.30
CA ARG A 83 -9.24 -13.38 0.67
C ARG A 83 -8.47 -12.93 1.91
N ALA A 84 -8.48 -13.73 2.97
CA ALA A 84 -7.73 -13.45 4.20
C ALA A 84 -6.22 -13.31 3.96
N GLN A 85 -5.64 -14.14 3.08
CA GLN A 85 -4.23 -14.03 2.71
C GLN A 85 -3.93 -12.73 1.95
N ILE A 86 -4.80 -12.30 1.04
CA ILE A 86 -4.66 -11.04 0.30
C ILE A 86 -4.79 -9.83 1.25
N GLU A 87 -5.73 -9.87 2.20
CA GLU A 87 -5.88 -8.84 3.23
C GLU A 87 -4.63 -8.76 4.12
N ALA A 88 -4.06 -9.91 4.51
CA ALA A 88 -2.81 -9.94 5.26
C ALA A 88 -1.63 -9.39 4.44
N ALA A 89 -1.58 -9.67 3.14
CA ALA A 89 -0.59 -9.10 2.23
C ALA A 89 -0.75 -7.56 2.12
N ASP A 90 -1.97 -7.05 2.06
CA ASP A 90 -2.24 -5.61 2.06
C ASP A 90 -1.86 -4.94 3.39
N ALA A 91 -2.11 -5.60 4.53
CA ALA A 91 -1.66 -5.12 5.83
C ALA A 91 -0.12 -5.02 5.89
N ARG A 92 0.61 -6.03 5.39
CA ARG A 92 2.08 -5.99 5.26
C ARG A 92 2.55 -4.87 4.36
N ARG A 93 1.88 -4.66 3.21
CA ARG A 93 2.15 -3.57 2.26
C ARG A 93 2.00 -2.21 2.93
N LYS A 94 0.89 -1.98 3.64
CA LYS A 94 0.63 -0.73 4.39
C LYS A 94 1.72 -0.48 5.43
N ALA A 95 2.07 -1.48 6.24
CA ALA A 95 3.14 -1.36 7.23
C ALA A 95 4.50 -1.05 6.59
N ALA A 96 4.82 -1.66 5.44
CA ALA A 96 6.05 -1.39 4.71
C ALA A 96 6.09 0.05 4.15
N LEU A 97 4.97 0.58 3.66
CA LEU A 97 4.88 1.96 3.17
C LEU A 97 5.07 2.99 4.29
N VAL A 98 4.54 2.73 5.48
CA VAL A 98 4.77 3.57 6.66
C VAL A 98 6.26 3.58 7.00
N ARG A 99 6.89 2.39 7.12
CA ARG A 99 8.35 2.29 7.38
C ARG A 99 9.19 2.99 6.31
N ALA A 100 8.80 2.89 5.04
CA ALA A 100 9.49 3.57 3.95
C ALA A 100 9.38 5.10 4.04
N ARG A 101 8.22 5.62 4.47
CA ARG A 101 8.01 7.04 4.74
C ARG A 101 8.89 7.53 5.89
N ASP A 102 8.93 6.77 6.99
CA ASP A 102 9.76 7.11 8.16
C ASP A 102 11.26 7.07 7.83
N ALA A 103 11.68 6.12 7.00
CA ALA A 103 13.07 6.04 6.53
C ALA A 103 13.40 7.17 5.53
N ALA A 104 12.42 7.66 4.77
CA ALA A 104 12.60 8.76 3.84
C ALA A 104 12.74 10.12 4.55
N SER A 105 12.07 10.33 5.69
CA SER A 105 12.17 11.57 6.47
C SER A 105 13.49 11.70 7.22
N GLN A 106 14.22 10.60 7.41
CA GLN A 106 15.55 10.55 8.03
C GLN A 106 16.70 10.79 7.04
N ARG A 107 16.41 11.01 5.75
CA ARG A 107 17.39 11.17 4.67
C ARG A 107 17.35 12.57 4.08
#